data_AF-A0A1Y3B0K5-F1
#
_entry.id   AF-A0A1Y3B0K5-F1
#
_cell.length_a   1.000
_cell.length_b   1.000
_cell.length_c   1.000
_cell.angle_alpha   90.00
_cell.angle_beta   90.00
_cell.angle_gamma   90.00
#
_symmetry.space_group_name_H-M   'P 1'
#
loop_
_entity.id
_entity.type
_entity.pdbx_description
1 polymer ?
#
loop_
_entity_poly.entity_id
_entity_poly.type
_entity_poly.pdbx_seq_one_letter_code
_entity_poly.pdbx_strand_id
1 'polypeptide(L)'
;MTASNDDLYLDFLNSFNKFDANFNKDDDDDNDEIDKLFGRRPGITRKDISLHLEDSFLKQCKIDRFICEKCHRSRLYYCYTCFILSPMLIGKIPEIRLPIRIDIIKHPQELSGKSTSTHAIILAPQDVRIFTYPDMPDDWHDYNK
;
A
#
# COMPACT_ATOMS: atom_id res chain seq x y z
N MET A 1 -15.94 34.00 12.67
CA MET A 1 -15.05 33.32 13.63
C MET A 1 -14.57 32.05 12.95
N THR A 2 -13.49 32.17 12.18
CA THR A 2 -13.03 31.15 11.23
C THR A 2 -12.12 30.17 11.96
N ALA A 3 -12.60 28.94 12.19
CA ALA A 3 -11.77 27.85 12.66
C ALA A 3 -10.58 27.70 11.68
N SER A 4 -9.37 27.82 12.21
CA SER A 4 -8.13 27.70 11.44
C SER A 4 -8.06 26.31 10.81
N ASN A 5 -7.75 26.25 9.51
CA ASN A 5 -7.61 25.02 8.72
C ASN A 5 -6.60 24.01 9.31
N ASP A 6 -5.77 24.43 10.28
CA ASP A 6 -4.80 23.60 10.97
C ASP A 6 -5.46 22.56 11.90
N ASP A 7 -6.61 22.87 12.51
CA ASP A 7 -7.31 21.94 13.42
C ASP A 7 -7.95 20.77 12.66
N LEU A 8 -8.45 21.02 11.44
CA LEU A 8 -9.03 19.98 10.57
C LEU A 8 -7.97 19.00 10.04
N TYR A 9 -6.74 19.47 9.83
CA TYR A 9 -5.65 18.64 9.34
C TYR A 9 -5.07 17.77 10.46
N LEU A 10 -5.03 18.30 11.69
CA LEU A 10 -4.63 17.56 12.87
C LEU A 10 -5.65 16.47 13.22
N ASP A 11 -6.95 16.75 13.12
CA ASP A 11 -8.00 15.75 13.29
C ASP A 11 -7.99 14.68 12.19
N PHE A 12 -7.71 15.06 10.94
CA PHE A 12 -7.56 14.10 9.85
C PHE A 12 -6.33 13.19 10.08
N LEU A 13 -5.18 13.75 10.46
CA LEU A 13 -3.98 12.97 10.78
C LEU A 13 -4.16 12.11 12.04
N ASN A 14 -4.86 12.60 13.06
CA ASN A 14 -5.17 11.83 14.26
C ASN A 14 -6.14 10.69 13.95
N SER A 15 -7.11 10.90 13.05
CA SER A 15 -8.02 9.85 12.57
C SER A 15 -7.32 8.83 11.66
N PHE A 16 -6.37 9.28 10.82
CA PHE A 16 -5.54 8.41 9.98
C PHE A 16 -4.59 7.56 10.84
N ASN A 17 -3.91 8.16 11.83
CA ASN A 17 -3.07 7.44 12.77
C ASN A 17 -3.89 6.50 13.68
N LYS A 18 -5.16 6.80 13.96
CA LYS A 18 -6.05 5.90 14.71
C LYS A 18 -6.43 4.64 13.92
N PHE A 19 -6.39 4.72 12.58
CA PHE A 19 -6.58 3.57 11.70
C PHE A 19 -5.36 2.64 11.70
N ASP A 20 -4.15 3.20 11.84
CA ASP A 20 -2.89 2.44 11.89
C ASP A 20 -2.46 2.03 13.32
N ALA A 21 -2.98 2.67 14.37
CA ALA A 21 -2.50 2.50 15.76
C ALA A 21 -3.23 1.45 16.61
N ASN A 22 -4.05 0.57 16.03
CA ASN A 22 -4.68 -0.55 16.77
C ASN A 22 -4.41 -1.91 16.10
N PHE A 23 -3.15 -2.21 15.80
CA PHE A 23 -2.70 -3.59 15.59
C PHE A 23 -2.17 -4.26 16.87
N ASN A 24 -2.12 -3.53 18.00
CA ASN A 24 -1.70 -4.05 19.30
C ASN A 24 -2.86 -4.17 20.30
N LYS A 25 -4.01 -4.65 19.83
CA LYS A 25 -4.96 -5.33 20.69
C LYS A 25 -5.19 -6.71 20.11
N ASP A 26 -4.45 -7.66 20.64
CA ASP A 26 -4.81 -9.08 20.60
C ASP A 26 -6.08 -9.25 21.44
N ASP A 27 -7.22 -8.81 20.90
CA ASP A 27 -8.54 -9.24 21.35
C ASP A 27 -8.95 -10.35 20.37
N ASP A 28 -8.52 -11.58 20.69
CA ASP A 28 -8.71 -12.80 19.89
C ASP A 28 -10.19 -13.25 19.74
N ASP A 29 -11.18 -12.44 20.12
CA ASP A 29 -12.56 -12.92 20.33
C ASP A 29 -13.63 -12.44 19.31
N ASP A 30 -13.32 -11.49 18.40
CA ASP A 30 -14.32 -10.90 17.48
C ASP A 30 -14.14 -11.28 15.99
N ASN A 31 -13.34 -12.30 15.66
CA ASN A 31 -13.02 -12.64 14.24
C ASN A 31 -13.88 -13.76 13.62
N ASP A 32 -14.81 -14.35 14.37
CA ASP A 32 -15.57 -15.54 13.93
C ASP A 32 -16.58 -15.29 12.81
N GLU A 33 -17.10 -14.07 12.64
CA GLU A 33 -18.16 -13.78 11.67
C GLU A 33 -17.62 -13.45 10.27
N ILE A 34 -16.50 -12.72 10.19
CA ILE A 34 -15.83 -12.36 8.94
C ILE A 34 -15.11 -13.59 8.34
N ASP A 35 -14.51 -14.43 9.18
CA ASP A 35 -13.82 -15.66 8.76
C ASP A 35 -14.78 -16.68 8.11
N LYS A 36 -16.07 -16.68 8.50
CA LYS A 36 -17.12 -17.53 7.90
C LYS A 36 -17.52 -17.09 6.49
N LEU A 37 -17.41 -15.81 6.17
CA LEU A 37 -17.85 -15.22 4.90
C LEU A 37 -16.77 -15.30 3.80
N PHE A 38 -15.50 -15.14 4.15
CA PHE A 38 -14.40 -15.06 3.18
C PHE A 38 -13.48 -16.29 3.13
N GLY A 39 -13.66 -17.28 4.02
CA GLY A 39 -12.99 -18.58 3.99
C GLY A 39 -11.47 -18.50 4.05
N ARG A 40 -10.86 -18.76 5.22
CA ARG A 40 -9.39 -18.91 5.30
C ARG A 40 -8.92 -20.03 4.38
N ARG A 41 -7.85 -19.79 3.60
CA ARG A 41 -7.07 -20.89 3.03
C ARG A 41 -6.49 -21.69 4.20
N PRO A 42 -6.78 -23.00 4.33
CA PRO A 42 -6.22 -23.79 5.42
C PRO A 42 -4.69 -23.79 5.31
N GLY A 43 -4.00 -23.38 6.39
CA GLY A 43 -2.54 -23.52 6.54
C GLY A 43 -1.71 -22.24 6.48
N ILE A 44 -2.29 -21.05 6.31
CA ILE A 44 -1.54 -19.78 6.41
C ILE A 44 -2.03 -19.01 7.63
N THR A 45 -1.17 -18.79 8.62
CA THR A 45 -1.47 -17.98 9.80
C THR A 45 -1.05 -16.52 9.57
N ARG A 46 -1.64 -15.56 10.30
CA ARG A 46 -1.21 -14.14 10.22
C ARG A 46 0.28 -13.96 10.53
N LYS A 47 0.87 -14.81 11.38
CA LYS A 47 2.29 -14.80 11.72
C LYS A 47 3.18 -15.12 10.50
N ASP A 48 2.68 -15.90 9.54
CA ASP A 48 3.41 -16.29 8.33
C ASP A 48 3.48 -15.17 7.27
N ILE A 49 2.68 -14.09 7.40
CA ILE A 49 2.62 -12.97 6.46
C ILE A 49 3.15 -11.66 7.10
N SER A 50 3.73 -11.73 8.30
CA SER A 50 4.15 -10.52 9.02
C SER A 50 5.48 -9.98 8.48
N LEU A 51 5.44 -8.78 7.89
CA LEU A 51 6.64 -8.01 7.57
C LEU A 51 7.04 -7.17 8.78
N HIS A 52 8.07 -7.61 9.49
CA HIS A 52 8.65 -6.85 10.60
C HIS A 52 9.65 -5.83 10.07
N LEU A 53 9.19 -4.60 9.84
CA LEU A 53 10.07 -3.45 9.69
C LEU A 53 10.38 -2.87 11.07
N GLU A 54 11.65 -2.53 11.33
CA GLU A 54 12.00 -1.87 12.59
C GLU A 54 11.33 -0.49 12.66
N ASP A 55 10.71 -0.20 13.81
CA ASP A 55 10.03 1.07 14.09
C ASP A 55 10.94 2.30 13.93
N SER A 56 12.25 2.11 14.09
CA SER A 56 13.29 3.13 13.90
C SER A 56 13.23 3.73 12.49
N PHE A 57 13.14 2.89 11.45
CA PHE A 57 13.07 3.32 10.05
C PHE A 57 11.78 4.06 9.74
N LEU A 58 10.65 3.59 10.28
CA LEU A 58 9.34 4.23 10.10
C LEU A 58 9.29 5.61 10.74
N LYS A 59 9.85 5.75 11.95
CA LYS A 59 9.96 7.04 12.65
C LYS A 59 10.87 8.02 11.91
N GLN A 60 12.00 7.56 11.37
CA GLN A 60 12.90 8.40 10.59
C GLN A 60 12.23 8.92 9.31
N CYS A 61 11.54 8.04 8.58
CA CYS A 61 10.80 8.43 7.37
C CYS A 61 9.68 9.44 7.68
N LYS A 62 9.08 9.43 8.88
CA LYS A 62 8.09 10.44 9.29
C LYS A 62 8.66 11.86 9.37
N ILE A 63 9.93 11.97 9.74
CA ILE A 63 10.64 13.25 9.91
C ILE A 63 11.23 13.71 8.56
N ASP A 64 11.82 12.78 7.81
CA ASP A 64 12.59 13.08 6.60
C ASP A 64 11.88 12.55 5.35
N ARG A 65 11.03 13.39 4.75
CA ARG A 65 10.34 13.07 3.50
C ARG A 65 11.36 13.03 2.36
N PHE A 66 11.37 11.95 1.59
CA PHE A 66 12.20 11.89 0.38
C PHE A 66 11.54 12.60 -0.80
N ILE A 67 12.36 13.10 -1.71
CA ILE A 67 11.92 13.65 -3.00
C ILE A 67 12.03 12.54 -4.04
N CYS A 68 10.93 12.22 -4.71
CA CYS A 68 10.93 11.22 -5.77
C CYS A 68 11.83 11.66 -6.93
N GLU A 69 12.77 10.82 -7.34
CA GLU A 69 13.71 11.13 -8.44
C GLU A 69 13.02 11.24 -9.81
N LYS A 70 11.85 10.60 -9.99
CA LYS A 70 11.11 10.63 -11.27
C LYS A 70 10.14 11.80 -11.40
N CYS A 71 9.37 12.10 -10.35
CA CYS A 71 8.32 13.13 -10.42
C CYS A 71 8.55 14.33 -9.52
N HIS A 72 9.65 14.33 -8.75
CA HIS A 72 10.09 15.40 -7.86
C HIS A 72 9.08 15.81 -6.78
N ARG A 73 8.09 14.95 -6.50
CA ARG A 73 7.13 15.17 -5.42
C ARG A 73 7.65 14.60 -4.11
N SER A 74 7.43 15.34 -3.02
CA SER A 74 7.78 14.93 -1.65
C SER A 74 6.87 13.81 -1.15
N ARG A 75 7.44 12.74 -0.60
CA ARG A 75 6.76 11.52 -0.15
C ARG A 75 7.40 10.99 1.13
N LEU A 76 6.64 10.21 1.90
CA LEU A 76 7.10 9.65 3.18
C LEU A 76 7.86 8.33 2.96
N TYR A 77 7.12 7.30 2.52
CA TYR A 77 7.65 5.94 2.39
C TYR A 77 7.89 5.54 0.94
N TYR A 78 6.98 5.92 0.04
CA TYR A 78 7.07 5.60 -1.38
C TYR A 78 6.28 6.60 -2.22
N CYS A 79 6.57 6.62 -3.53
CA CYS A 79 5.83 7.42 -4.49
C CYS A 79 4.67 6.62 -5.08
N TYR A 80 3.44 7.00 -4.75
CA TYR A 80 2.22 6.37 -5.28
C TYR A 80 1.94 6.63 -6.78
N THR A 81 2.81 7.38 -7.46
CA THR A 81 2.72 7.65 -8.91
C THR A 81 3.82 6.92 -9.68
N CYS A 82 5.04 6.92 -9.15
CA CYS A 82 6.20 6.35 -9.81
C CYS A 82 6.59 4.97 -9.28
N PHE A 83 5.94 4.51 -8.21
CA PHE A 83 6.16 3.23 -7.54
C PHE A 83 7.59 3.04 -7.02
N ILE A 84 8.23 4.15 -6.64
CA ILE A 84 9.59 4.17 -6.10
C ILE A 84 9.55 4.22 -4.58
N LEU A 85 10.33 3.35 -3.93
CA LEU A 85 10.56 3.37 -2.49
C LEU A 85 11.46 4.53 -2.08
N SER A 86 11.25 5.02 -0.85
CA SER A 86 12.21 5.90 -0.18
C SER A 86 13.58 5.20 -0.12
N PRO A 87 14.69 5.92 -0.36
CA PRO A 87 16.04 5.35 -0.25
C PRO A 87 16.30 4.61 1.07
N MET A 88 15.70 5.07 2.16
CA MET A 88 15.83 4.46 3.49
C MET A 88 15.16 3.07 3.62
N LEU A 89 14.21 2.76 2.74
CA LEU A 89 13.45 1.50 2.75
C LEU A 89 13.97 0.48 1.73
N ILE A 90 14.89 0.88 0.85
CA ILE A 90 15.53 -0.02 -0.12
C ILE A 90 16.29 -1.11 0.65
N GLY A 91 16.05 -2.37 0.29
CA GLY A 91 16.63 -3.54 0.97
C GLY A 91 15.99 -3.89 2.32
N LYS A 92 15.00 -3.13 2.79
CA LYS A 92 14.20 -3.44 3.99
C LYS A 92 12.85 -4.05 3.62
N ILE A 93 12.28 -3.60 2.50
CA ILE A 93 11.07 -4.18 1.92
C ILE A 93 11.50 -5.36 1.03
N PRO A 94 10.90 -6.55 1.19
CA PRO A 94 11.26 -7.68 0.34
C PRO A 94 10.71 -7.48 -1.07
N GLU A 95 11.51 -7.87 -2.04
CA GLU A 95 11.04 -8.11 -3.41
C GLU A 95 10.61 -9.57 -3.52
N ILE A 96 9.36 -9.79 -3.91
CA ILE A 96 8.76 -11.12 -4.06
C ILE A 96 8.44 -11.41 -5.52
N ARG A 97 8.44 -12.69 -5.86
CA ARG A 97 7.99 -13.21 -7.16
C ARG A 97 6.61 -13.82 -6.98
N LEU A 98 5.68 -13.46 -7.85
CA LEU A 98 4.31 -13.99 -7.80
C LEU A 98 4.21 -15.24 -8.68
N PRO A 99 3.35 -16.22 -8.31
CA PRO A 99 3.11 -17.41 -9.13
C PRO A 99 2.37 -17.09 -10.44
N ILE A 100 1.82 -15.88 -10.58
CA ILE A 100 1.10 -15.38 -11.75
C ILE A 100 1.49 -13.92 -11.99
N ARG A 101 1.44 -13.49 -13.25
CA ARG A 101 1.54 -12.07 -13.61
C ARG A 101 0.18 -11.40 -13.38
N ILE A 102 0.20 -10.16 -12.89
CA ILE A 102 -1.00 -9.40 -12.56
C ILE A 102 -0.94 -8.05 -13.26
N ASP A 103 -1.93 -7.79 -14.11
CA ASP A 103 -2.17 -6.46 -14.67
C ASP A 103 -3.34 -5.82 -13.95
N ILE A 104 -3.11 -4.66 -13.35
CA ILE A 104 -4.13 -3.90 -12.60
C ILE A 104 -4.54 -2.70 -13.43
N ILE A 105 -5.80 -2.66 -13.88
CA ILE A 105 -6.37 -1.53 -14.59
C ILE A 105 -7.14 -0.66 -13.59
N LYS A 106 -6.71 0.58 -13.41
CA LYS A 106 -7.29 1.55 -12.48
C LYS A 106 -8.17 2.56 -13.20
N HIS A 107 -9.19 3.05 -12.51
CA HIS A 107 -9.93 4.20 -12.98
C HIS A 107 -9.14 5.50 -12.71
N PRO A 108 -9.14 6.50 -13.61
CA PRO A 108 -8.42 7.77 -13.40
C PRO A 108 -8.78 8.53 -12.12
N GLN A 109 -10.00 8.34 -11.62
CA GLN A 109 -10.49 8.99 -10.40
C GLN A 109 -10.17 8.19 -9.12
N GLU A 110 -9.55 7.01 -9.24
CA GLU A 110 -9.15 6.23 -8.07
C GLU A 110 -7.93 6.86 -7.38
N LEU A 111 -8.02 7.06 -6.06
CA LEU A 111 -6.96 7.68 -5.28
C LEU A 111 -5.79 6.71 -5.05
N SER A 112 -4.65 6.93 -5.70
CA SER A 112 -3.46 6.07 -5.58
C SER A 112 -2.91 5.91 -4.16
N GLY A 113 -3.11 6.90 -3.30
CA GLY A 113 -2.60 6.89 -1.92
C GLY A 113 -3.28 5.89 -0.98
N LYS A 114 -4.43 5.32 -1.37
CA LYS A 114 -5.17 4.30 -0.59
C LYS A 114 -5.28 2.96 -1.30
N SER A 115 -4.74 2.86 -2.52
CA SER A 115 -4.93 1.70 -3.37
C SER A 115 -3.88 0.62 -3.07
N THR A 116 -4.35 -0.61 -2.88
CA THR A 116 -3.48 -1.78 -2.68
C THR A 116 -2.65 -2.12 -3.91
N SER A 117 -3.05 -1.64 -5.10
CA SER A 117 -2.29 -1.79 -6.35
C SER A 117 -0.85 -1.30 -6.21
N THR A 118 -0.68 -0.15 -5.55
CA THR A 118 0.62 0.50 -5.38
C THR A 118 1.57 -0.38 -4.55
N HIS A 119 1.05 -1.04 -3.52
CA HIS A 119 1.85 -1.96 -2.70
C HIS A 119 2.23 -3.21 -3.50
N ALA A 120 1.33 -3.74 -4.33
CA ALA A 120 1.59 -4.92 -5.14
C ALA A 120 2.76 -4.71 -6.12
N ILE A 121 2.79 -3.58 -6.83
CA ILE A 121 3.90 -3.27 -7.77
C ILE A 121 5.21 -2.96 -7.06
N ILE A 122 5.17 -2.41 -5.83
CA ILE A 122 6.37 -2.18 -5.03
C ILE A 122 6.98 -3.50 -4.57
N LEU A 123 6.14 -4.46 -4.16
CA LEU A 123 6.60 -5.76 -3.68
C LEU A 123 7.01 -6.70 -4.80
N ALA A 124 6.32 -6.67 -5.95
CA ALA A 124 6.55 -7.57 -7.07
C ALA A 124 6.66 -6.81 -8.41
N PRO A 125 7.64 -5.91 -8.57
CA PRO A 125 7.75 -5.02 -9.73
C PRO A 125 7.93 -5.74 -11.06
N GLN A 126 8.38 -7.00 -11.02
CA GLN A 126 8.61 -7.82 -12.19
C GLN A 126 7.36 -8.60 -12.65
N ASP A 127 6.38 -8.78 -11.76
CA ASP A 127 5.18 -9.59 -12.01
C ASP A 127 3.89 -8.77 -11.99
N VAL A 128 3.95 -7.52 -11.55
CA VAL A 128 2.79 -6.63 -11.46
C VAL A 128 2.98 -5.41 -12.36
N ARG A 129 2.00 -5.14 -13.22
CA ARG A 129 1.90 -3.88 -13.98
C ARG A 129 0.63 -3.12 -13.58
N ILE A 130 0.69 -1.81 -13.60
CA ILE A 130 -0.46 -0.94 -13.32
C ILE A 130 -0.72 -0.06 -14.52
N PHE A 131 -1.97 -0.07 -14.98
CA PHE A 131 -2.49 0.74 -16.07
C PHE A 131 -3.55 1.68 -15.53
N THR A 132 -3.70 2.84 -16.15
CA THR A 132 -4.80 3.76 -15.85
C THR A 132 -5.68 3.85 -17.08
N TYR A 133 -6.95 3.46 -16.95
CA TYR A 133 -7.90 3.50 -18.06
C TYR A 133 -7.92 4.89 -18.73
N PRO A 134 -7.87 5.00 -20.07
CA PRO A 134 -8.11 3.93 -21.05
C PRO A 134 -6.89 3.07 -21.41
N ASP A 135 -5.72 3.32 -20.82
CA ASP A 135 -4.54 2.50 -21.07
C ASP A 135 -4.78 1.07 -20.56
N MET A 136 -4.43 0.08 -21.39
CA MET A 136 -4.62 -1.34 -21.12
C MET A 136 -3.39 -2.14 -21.61
N PRO A 137 -3.17 -3.37 -21.11
CA PRO A 137 -2.15 -4.25 -21.66
C PRO A 137 -2.40 -4.54 -23.14
N ASP A 138 -1.35 -4.54 -23.97
CA ASP A 138 -1.46 -4.84 -25.41
C ASP A 138 -2.04 -6.25 -25.67
N ASP A 139 -1.73 -7.20 -24.77
CA ASP A 139 -2.17 -8.60 -24.80
C ASP A 139 -3.60 -8.81 -24.27
N TRP A 140 -4.30 -7.74 -23.87
CA TRP A 140 -5.68 -7.82 -23.37
C TRP A 140 -6.69 -8.23 -24.46
N HIS A 141 -6.42 -7.94 -25.73
CA HIS A 141 -7.38 -8.14 -26.82
C HIS A 141 -7.39 -9.55 -27.45
N ASP A 142 -6.51 -10.45 -27.01
CA ASP A 142 -6.33 -11.77 -27.63
C ASP A 142 -7.20 -12.90 -27.04
N TYR A 143 -8.10 -12.61 -26.08
CA TYR A 143 -8.92 -13.65 -25.42
C TYR A 143 -10.18 -14.09 -26.20
N ASN A 144 -10.44 -13.52 -27.39
CA ASN A 144 -11.61 -13.86 -28.21
C ASN A 144 -11.25 -14.35 -29.64
N LYS A 145 -10.07 -14.96 -29.81
CA LYS A 145 -9.62 -15.48 -31.11
C LYS A 145 -9.41 -16.98 -31.10
#